data_AF-A0A4R1G0L5-F1
#
_entry.id   AF-A0A4R1G0L5-F1
#
_cell.length_a   1.000
_cell.length_b   1.000
_cell.length_c   1.000
_cell.angle_alpha   90.00
_cell.angle_beta   90.00
_cell.angle_gamma   90.00
#
_symmetry.space_group_name_H-M   'P 1'
#
loop_
_entity.id
_entity.type
_entity.pdbx_description
1 polymer ?
#
loop_
_entity_poly.entity_id
_entity_poly.type
_entity_poly.pdbx_seq_one_letter_code
_entity_poly.pdbx_strand_id
1 'polypeptide(L)'
;MSYTQGGNDGRTVTSIPLTDANPPGSASIGSLVRDATEQMSTLVRAEVALAKAEVTGEIKKGLTGSVFFILALVVLLFSSFFFFFFVAELLDMWLWRWAAFLIVFLVMVLTTVLLALFGWLKVRKVRAPEKTIGSLKQTAEVLPAAFAHRDAADAHAAIGSRGTGATSLDKSSNR
;
A
#
# COMPACT_ATOMS: atom_id res chain seq x y z
N MET A 1 47.62 71.61 6.14
CA MET A 1 46.30 71.15 5.65
C MET A 1 45.71 70.22 6.70
N SER A 2 44.69 70.58 7.50
CA SER A 2 43.23 70.62 7.18
C SER A 2 42.73 69.23 6.68
N TYR A 3 41.78 68.52 7.28
CA TYR A 3 40.59 68.89 8.07
C TYR A 3 40.21 67.82 9.10
N THR A 4 39.55 68.27 10.16
CA THR A 4 38.66 67.51 11.05
C THR A 4 37.36 67.12 10.33
N GLN A 5 36.98 65.83 10.38
CA GLN A 5 35.73 65.24 9.93
C GLN A 5 35.42 64.11 10.94
N GLY A 6 34.38 64.08 11.78
CA GLY A 6 33.00 64.48 11.55
C GLY A 6 32.21 63.25 11.07
N GLY A 7 31.66 62.44 11.98
CA GLY A 7 30.77 61.32 11.57
C GLY A 7 30.71 60.18 12.56
N ASN A 8 29.82 60.31 13.53
CA ASN A 8 29.43 59.25 14.46
C ASN A 8 28.35 58.41 13.76
N ASP A 9 28.74 57.57 12.82
CA ASP A 9 27.77 56.84 12.00
C ASP A 9 27.68 55.42 12.52
N GLY A 10 26.68 55.24 13.39
CA GLY A 10 26.31 54.00 14.02
C GLY A 10 26.31 52.86 13.01
N ARG A 11 27.21 51.90 13.26
CA ARG A 11 27.29 50.64 12.53
C ARG A 11 25.90 50.04 12.47
N THR A 12 25.35 50.03 11.26
CA THR A 12 24.06 49.46 10.89
C THR A 12 24.08 47.98 11.22
N VAL A 13 23.43 47.65 12.34
CA VAL A 13 23.16 46.27 12.73
C VAL A 13 22.34 45.66 11.62
N THR A 14 22.88 44.60 11.03
CA THR A 14 22.24 43.70 10.08
C THR A 14 20.83 43.39 10.55
N SER A 15 19.83 44.03 9.94
CA SER A 15 18.43 43.67 10.15
C SER A 15 18.24 42.29 9.55
N ILE A 16 18.20 41.29 10.41
CA ILE A 16 17.62 39.99 10.10
C ILE A 16 16.29 40.28 9.40
N PRO A 17 16.06 39.82 8.15
CA PRO A 17 14.73 39.87 7.59
C PRO A 17 13.87 38.94 8.46
N LEU A 18 13.17 39.53 9.42
CA LEU A 18 11.99 38.94 10.01
C LEU A 18 10.98 38.90 8.87
N THR A 19 11.05 37.87 8.04
CA THR A 19 9.86 37.42 7.33
C THR A 19 8.84 37.18 8.42
N ASP A 20 7.77 37.98 8.41
CA ASP A 20 6.72 38.00 9.41
C ASP A 20 6.38 36.59 9.88
N ALA A 21 6.94 36.22 11.03
CA ALA A 21 6.39 35.12 11.81
C ALA A 21 5.03 35.65 12.27
N ASN A 22 3.99 35.23 11.55
CA ASN A 22 2.58 35.43 11.81
C ASN A 22 2.29 35.85 13.27
N PRO A 23 1.73 37.05 13.53
CA PRO A 23 1.57 37.56 14.87
C PRO A 23 0.75 36.58 15.74
N PRO A 24 1.24 36.19 16.94
CA PRO A 24 0.53 35.29 17.84
C PRO A 24 -0.61 36.08 18.49
N GLY A 25 -1.72 36.22 17.78
CA GLY A 25 -2.91 36.92 18.26
C GLY A 25 -4.21 36.58 17.53
N SER A 26 -4.16 35.89 16.40
CA SER A 26 -5.36 35.52 15.63
C SER A 26 -5.23 34.22 14.84
N ALA A 27 -4.28 33.35 15.18
CA ALA A 27 -4.35 31.95 14.76
C ALA A 27 -5.48 31.29 15.56
N SER A 28 -6.68 31.29 14.98
CA SER A 28 -7.82 30.57 15.56
C SER A 28 -7.43 29.10 15.79
N ILE A 29 -7.98 28.44 16.81
CA ILE A 29 -7.78 26.99 17.03
C ILE A 29 -8.02 26.20 15.72
N GLY A 30 -8.93 26.67 14.87
CA GLY A 30 -9.19 26.10 13.55
C GLY A 30 -8.03 26.19 12.55
N SER A 31 -7.22 27.26 12.58
CA SER A 31 -6.03 27.37 11.70
C SER A 31 -4.89 26.47 12.17
N LEU A 32 -4.68 26.32 13.48
CA LEU A 32 -3.67 25.38 14.00
C LEU A 32 -4.02 23.93 13.69
N VAL A 33 -5.28 23.54 13.84
CA VAL A 33 -5.73 22.17 13.51
C VAL A 33 -5.61 21.91 12.00
N ARG A 34 -5.94 22.90 11.16
CA ARG A 34 -5.77 22.82 9.72
C ARG A 34 -4.29 22.61 9.34
N ASP A 35 -3.39 23.45 9.85
CA ASP A 35 -1.96 23.37 9.53
C ASP A 35 -1.33 22.05 10.03
N ALA A 36 -1.70 21.60 11.24
CA ALA A 36 -1.26 20.31 11.77
C ALA A 36 -1.77 19.12 10.93
N THR A 37 -3.02 19.18 10.46
CA THR A 37 -3.60 18.14 9.60
C THR A 37 -2.94 18.13 8.22
N GLU A 38 -2.55 19.29 7.70
CA GLU A 38 -1.87 19.45 6.42
C GLU A 38 -0.42 18.90 6.48
N GLN A 39 0.29 19.13 7.60
CA GLN A 39 1.60 18.52 7.86
C GLN A 39 1.51 17.00 8.02
N MET A 40 0.53 16.52 8.78
CA MET A 40 0.30 15.07 8.95
C MET A 40 -0.03 14.41 7.60
N SER A 41 -0.84 15.05 6.76
CA SER A 41 -1.14 14.58 5.41
C SER A 41 0.11 14.52 4.52
N THR A 42 1.03 15.47 4.70
CA THR A 42 2.29 15.54 3.97
C THR A 42 3.24 14.42 4.39
N LEU A 43 3.37 14.15 5.69
CA LEU A 43 4.17 13.04 6.21
C LEU A 43 3.64 11.68 5.76
N VAL A 44 2.33 11.44 5.87
CA VAL A 44 1.72 10.18 5.41
C VAL A 44 1.94 9.98 3.92
N ARG A 45 1.80 11.04 3.11
CA ARG A 45 2.08 10.96 1.67
C ARG A 45 3.55 10.69 1.37
N ALA A 46 4.48 11.26 2.14
CA ALA A 46 5.90 11.00 2.02
C ALA A 46 6.25 9.54 2.36
N GLU A 47 5.70 9.01 3.46
CA GLU A 47 5.90 7.61 3.88
C GLU A 47 5.37 6.63 2.82
N VAL A 48 4.18 6.90 2.29
CA VAL A 48 3.58 6.10 1.21
C VAL A 48 4.41 6.20 -0.07
N ALA A 49 4.91 7.40 -0.41
CA ALA A 49 5.76 7.58 -1.58
C ALA A 49 7.07 6.81 -1.46
N LEU A 50 7.68 6.81 -0.27
CA LEU A 50 8.89 6.05 0.03
C LEU A 50 8.64 4.54 -0.06
N ALA A 51 7.62 4.04 0.65
CA ALA A 51 7.25 2.63 0.62
C ALA A 51 6.92 2.16 -0.80
N LYS A 52 6.21 3.00 -1.57
CA LYS A 52 5.92 2.72 -2.98
C LYS A 52 7.21 2.64 -3.81
N ALA A 53 8.18 3.53 -3.59
CA ALA A 53 9.45 3.51 -4.30
C ALA A 53 10.28 2.26 -3.98
N GLU A 54 10.32 1.86 -2.70
CA GLU A 54 11.01 0.65 -2.25
C GLU A 54 10.38 -0.62 -2.84
N VAL A 55 9.07 -0.79 -2.66
CA VAL A 55 8.33 -1.94 -3.20
C VAL A 55 8.42 -2.00 -4.72
N THR A 56 8.30 -0.86 -5.42
CA THR A 56 8.45 -0.83 -6.90
C THR A 56 9.87 -1.23 -7.32
N GLY A 57 10.89 -0.81 -6.56
CA GLY A 57 12.27 -1.22 -6.78
C GLY A 57 12.48 -2.73 -6.62
N GLU A 58 11.91 -3.32 -5.56
CA GLU A 58 11.95 -4.76 -5.32
C GLU A 58 11.21 -5.55 -6.41
N ILE A 59 10.02 -5.11 -6.81
CA ILE A 59 9.24 -5.72 -7.90
C ILE A 59 10.06 -5.71 -9.20
N LYS A 60 10.71 -4.58 -9.52
CA LYS A 60 11.52 -4.46 -10.74
C LYS A 60 12.73 -5.40 -10.71
N LYS A 61 13.42 -5.50 -9.57
CA LYS A 61 14.53 -6.46 -9.38
C LYS A 61 14.06 -7.91 -9.50
N GLY A 62 12.94 -8.25 -8.87
CA GLY A 62 12.32 -9.56 -8.96
C GLY A 62 11.90 -9.92 -10.38
N LEU A 63 11.33 -8.96 -11.11
CA LEU A 63 10.93 -9.13 -12.50
C LEU A 63 12.16 -9.39 -13.39
N THR A 64 13.22 -8.58 -13.28
CA THR A 64 14.46 -8.81 -14.04
C THR A 64 15.08 -10.17 -13.71
N GLY A 65 15.09 -10.59 -12.44
CA GLY A 65 15.55 -11.92 -12.05
C GLY A 65 14.69 -13.05 -12.62
N SER A 66 13.37 -12.85 -12.68
CA SER A 66 12.44 -13.85 -13.21
C SER A 66 12.60 -14.11 -14.70
N VAL A 67 13.13 -13.16 -15.49
CA VAL A 67 13.36 -13.35 -16.94
C VAL A 67 14.28 -14.53 -17.18
N PHE A 68 15.40 -14.62 -16.47
CA PHE A 68 16.33 -15.75 -16.62
C PHE A 68 15.71 -17.07 -16.17
N PHE A 69 14.87 -17.05 -15.13
CA PHE A 69 14.16 -18.24 -14.69
C PHE A 69 13.14 -18.72 -15.73
N ILE A 70 12.38 -17.81 -16.34
CA ILE A 70 11.45 -18.12 -17.43
C ILE A 70 12.22 -18.70 -18.62
N LEU A 71 13.31 -18.05 -19.05
CA LEU A 71 14.15 -18.55 -20.13
C LEU A 71 14.73 -19.94 -19.81
N ALA A 72 15.22 -20.15 -18.59
CA ALA A 72 15.73 -21.45 -18.15
C ALA A 72 14.63 -22.53 -18.16
N LEU A 73 13.41 -22.21 -17.72
CA LEU A 73 12.28 -23.14 -17.78
C LEU A 73 11.86 -23.46 -19.22
N VAL A 74 11.87 -22.48 -20.12
CA VAL A 74 11.58 -22.70 -21.55
C VAL A 74 12.62 -23.61 -22.18
N VAL A 75 13.91 -23.35 -21.94
CA VAL A 75 15.01 -24.19 -22.41
C VAL A 75 14.88 -25.59 -21.82
N LEU A 76 14.66 -25.72 -20.50
CA LEU A 76 14.48 -27.02 -19.84
C LEU A 76 13.29 -27.80 -20.41
N LEU A 77 12.16 -27.13 -20.66
CA LEU A 77 10.97 -27.74 -21.24
C LEU A 77 11.24 -28.26 -22.66
N PHE A 78 11.91 -27.46 -23.49
CA PHE A 78 12.28 -27.86 -24.85
C PHE A 78 13.33 -28.98 -24.84
N SER A 79 14.36 -28.88 -23.99
CA SER A 79 15.38 -29.91 -23.81
C SER A 79 14.81 -31.23 -23.29
N SER A 80 13.75 -31.20 -22.47
CA SER A 80 13.11 -32.41 -21.97
C SER A 80 12.58 -33.30 -23.10
N PHE A 81 12.04 -32.71 -24.17
CA PHE A 81 11.61 -33.46 -25.36
C PHE A 81 12.78 -34.23 -25.99
N PHE A 82 13.90 -33.56 -26.22
CA PHE A 82 15.11 -34.19 -26.76
C PHE A 82 15.74 -35.20 -25.80
N PHE A 83 15.67 -34.94 -24.49
CA PHE A 83 16.16 -35.85 -23.47
C PHE A 83 15.42 -37.19 -23.51
N PHE A 84 14.08 -37.18 -23.56
CA PHE A 84 13.31 -38.43 -23.66
C PHE A 84 13.55 -39.16 -24.99
N PHE A 85 13.69 -38.41 -26.10
CA PHE A 85 14.08 -39.01 -27.37
C PHE A 85 15.46 -39.67 -27.29
N PHE A 86 16.45 -38.98 -26.70
CA PHE A 86 17.77 -39.52 -26.45
C PHE A 86 17.72 -40.79 -25.59
N VAL A 87 16.92 -40.82 -24.52
CA VAL A 87 16.75 -42.01 -23.67
C VAL A 87 16.13 -43.17 -24.47
N ALA A 88 15.16 -42.91 -25.34
CA ALA A 88 14.56 -43.93 -26.19
C ALA A 88 15.60 -44.53 -27.15
N GLU A 89 16.40 -43.70 -27.81
CA GLU A 89 17.47 -44.13 -28.71
C GLU A 89 18.58 -44.86 -27.95
N LEU A 90 18.92 -44.40 -26.74
CA LEU A 90 19.89 -45.06 -25.88
C LEU A 90 19.41 -46.47 -25.52
N LEU A 91 18.13 -46.64 -25.16
CA LEU A 91 17.57 -47.95 -24.84
C LEU A 91 17.47 -48.88 -26.06
N ASP A 92 17.30 -48.34 -27.27
CA ASP A 92 17.28 -49.13 -28.52
C ASP A 92 18.60 -49.90 -28.76
N MET A 93 19.72 -49.49 -28.16
CA MET A 93 20.98 -50.25 -28.27
C MET A 93 20.92 -51.63 -27.59
N TRP A 94 20.04 -51.83 -26.60
CA TRP A 94 19.90 -53.09 -25.86
C TRP A 94 18.53 -53.75 -26.02
N LEU A 95 17.52 -53.03 -26.50
CA LEU A 95 16.12 -53.44 -26.58
C LEU A 95 15.60 -53.34 -28.01
N TRP A 96 14.43 -53.95 -28.26
CA TRP A 96 13.73 -53.71 -29.51
C TRP A 96 13.17 -52.29 -29.54
N ARG A 97 13.32 -51.59 -30.67
CA ARG A 97 12.90 -50.20 -30.84
C ARG A 97 11.51 -49.89 -30.29
N TRP A 98 10.50 -50.66 -30.66
CA TRP A 98 9.13 -50.43 -30.17
C TRP A 98 9.02 -50.52 -28.64
N ALA A 99 9.78 -51.41 -28.01
CA ALA A 99 9.77 -51.61 -26.55
C ALA A 99 10.47 -50.45 -25.85
N ALA A 100 11.58 -49.94 -26.39
CA ALA A 100 12.28 -48.76 -25.87
C ALA A 100 11.36 -47.53 -25.82
N PHE A 101 10.68 -47.22 -26.92
CA PHE A 101 9.71 -46.10 -26.97
C PHE A 101 8.52 -46.31 -26.03
N LEU A 102 8.02 -47.54 -25.88
CA LEU A 102 6.94 -47.84 -24.93
C LEU A 102 7.37 -47.62 -23.47
N ILE A 103 8.57 -48.03 -23.10
CA ILE A 103 9.12 -47.83 -21.75
C ILE A 103 9.26 -46.33 -21.47
N VAL A 104 9.84 -45.56 -22.39
CA VAL A 104 9.98 -44.10 -22.24
C VAL A 104 8.62 -43.43 -22.12
N PHE A 105 7.64 -43.84 -22.90
CA PHE A 105 6.27 -43.34 -22.79
C PHE A 105 5.69 -43.55 -21.37
N LEU A 106 5.84 -44.76 -20.81
CA LEU A 106 5.38 -45.03 -19.44
C LEU A 106 6.10 -44.17 -18.40
N VAL A 107 7.42 -43.97 -18.56
CA VAL A 107 8.20 -43.06 -17.70
C VAL A 107 7.70 -41.62 -17.80
N MET A 108 7.34 -41.14 -19.00
CA MET A 108 6.78 -39.80 -19.18
C MET A 108 5.41 -39.65 -18.51
N VAL A 109 4.54 -40.65 -18.62
CA VAL A 109 3.24 -40.67 -17.92
C VAL A 109 3.44 -40.61 -16.41
N LEU A 110 4.33 -41.45 -15.86
CA LEU A 110 4.65 -41.43 -14.43
C LEU A 110 5.20 -40.08 -13.98
N THR A 111 6.14 -39.52 -14.73
CA THR A 111 6.73 -38.20 -14.45
C THR A 111 5.65 -37.12 -14.46
N THR A 112 4.74 -37.15 -15.43
CA THR A 112 3.62 -36.20 -15.54
C THR A 112 2.69 -36.30 -14.34
N VAL A 113 2.32 -37.51 -13.92
CA VAL A 113 1.47 -37.74 -12.75
C VAL A 113 2.13 -37.21 -11.48
N LEU A 114 3.44 -37.45 -11.30
CA LEU A 114 4.19 -36.94 -10.15
C LEU A 114 4.24 -35.41 -10.15
N LEU A 115 4.58 -34.77 -11.27
CA LEU A 115 4.62 -33.31 -11.39
C LEU A 115 3.24 -32.68 -11.16
N ALA A 116 2.18 -33.26 -11.72
CA ALA A 116 0.81 -32.81 -11.50
C ALA A 116 0.40 -32.93 -10.03
N LEU A 117 0.76 -34.05 -9.37
CA LEU A 117 0.48 -34.26 -7.96
C LEU A 117 1.23 -33.25 -7.09
N PHE A 118 2.53 -33.04 -7.31
CA PHE A 118 3.31 -32.04 -6.57
C PHE A 118 2.79 -30.61 -6.80
N GLY A 119 2.45 -30.28 -8.04
CA GLY A 119 1.83 -29.00 -8.39
C GLY A 119 0.51 -28.80 -7.64
N TRP A 120 -0.36 -29.80 -7.65
CA TRP A 120 -1.64 -29.77 -6.95
C TRP A 120 -1.48 -29.69 -5.43
N LEU A 121 -0.54 -30.43 -4.84
CA LEU A 121 -0.22 -30.35 -3.41
C LEU A 121 0.30 -28.97 -3.03
N LYS A 122 1.13 -28.35 -3.87
CA LYS A 122 1.63 -26.99 -3.63
C LYS A 122 0.51 -25.97 -3.69
N VAL A 123 -0.35 -26.03 -4.69
CA VAL A 123 -1.52 -25.14 -4.85
C VAL A 123 -2.49 -25.30 -3.67
N ARG A 124 -2.77 -26.54 -3.23
CA ARG A 124 -3.62 -26.79 -2.04
C ARG A 124 -3.03 -26.24 -0.74
N LYS A 125 -1.70 -26.17 -0.63
CA LYS A 125 -1.02 -25.64 0.55
C LYS A 125 -1.05 -24.11 0.59
N VAL A 126 -1.29 -23.44 -0.54
CA VAL A 126 -1.64 -22.02 -0.57
C VAL A 126 -3.10 -21.90 -0.12
N ARG A 127 -3.32 -21.95 1.21
CA ARG A 127 -4.63 -21.59 1.78
C ARG A 127 -4.97 -20.16 1.33
N ALA A 128 -6.22 -19.94 0.93
CA ALA A 128 -6.74 -18.59 0.75
C ALA A 128 -6.40 -17.75 1.99
N PRO A 129 -6.10 -16.44 1.86
CA PRO A 129 -5.75 -15.59 3.00
C PRO A 129 -6.97 -15.38 3.91
N GLU A 130 -7.26 -16.39 4.75
CA GLU A 130 -8.39 -16.42 5.70
C GLU A 130 -8.32 -15.23 6.66
N LYS A 131 -7.10 -14.78 7.01
CA LYS A 131 -6.89 -13.59 7.83
C LYS A 131 -7.33 -12.31 7.13
N THR A 132 -7.07 -12.16 5.83
CA THR A 132 -7.52 -11.01 5.06
C THR A 132 -9.04 -11.02 4.87
N ILE A 133 -9.63 -12.18 4.59
CA ILE A 133 -11.08 -12.31 4.47
C ILE A 133 -11.77 -12.05 5.82
N GLY A 134 -11.19 -12.51 6.92
CA GLY A 134 -11.68 -12.26 8.29
C GLY A 134 -11.62 -10.79 8.67
N SER A 135 -10.49 -10.12 8.46
CA SER A 135 -10.33 -8.69 8.76
C SER A 135 -11.23 -7.81 7.90
N LEU A 136 -11.48 -8.16 6.64
CA LEU A 136 -12.42 -7.43 5.78
C LEU A 136 -13.88 -7.62 6.23
N LYS A 137 -14.25 -8.82 6.68
CA LYS A 137 -15.58 -9.08 7.25
C LYS A 137 -15.79 -8.34 8.57
N GLN A 138 -14.81 -8.36 9.47
CA GLN A 138 -14.87 -7.61 10.72
C GLN A 138 -14.96 -6.11 10.47
N THR A 139 -14.22 -5.58 9.48
CA THR A 139 -14.30 -4.17 9.08
C THR A 139 -15.70 -3.83 8.55
N ALA A 140 -16.27 -4.67 7.67
CA ALA A 140 -17.62 -4.48 7.17
C ALA A 140 -18.71 -4.55 8.25
N GLU A 141 -18.47 -5.28 9.34
CA GLU A 141 -19.40 -5.41 10.47
C GLU A 141 -19.37 -4.16 11.39
N VAL A 142 -18.22 -3.51 11.54
CA VAL A 142 -18.10 -2.29 12.37
C VAL A 142 -18.45 -0.99 11.64
N LEU A 143 -18.37 -0.95 10.29
CA LEU A 143 -18.75 0.25 9.53
C LEU A 143 -20.20 0.71 9.79
N PRO A 144 -21.23 -0.17 9.73
CA PRO A 144 -22.62 0.21 10.00
C PRO A 144 -22.83 0.76 11.41
N ALA A 145 -22.15 0.19 12.41
CA ALA A 145 -22.22 0.66 13.79
C ALA A 145 -21.58 2.05 13.96
N ALA A 146 -20.49 2.32 13.24
CA ALA A 146 -19.84 3.63 13.24
C ALA A 146 -20.72 4.72 12.59
N PHE A 147 -21.50 4.39 11.56
CA PHE A 147 -22.45 5.33 10.96
C PHE A 147 -23.67 5.59 11.85
N ALA A 148 -24.22 4.56 12.49
CA ALA A 148 -25.36 4.70 13.41
C ALA A 148 -25.06 5.61 14.62
N HIS A 149 -23.83 5.56 15.15
CA HIS A 149 -23.40 6.46 16.23
C HIS A 149 -23.24 7.92 15.77
N ARG A 150 -22.91 8.16 14.50
CA ARG A 150 -22.79 9.50 13.93
C ARG A 150 -24.15 10.15 13.75
N ASP A 151 -25.12 9.40 13.23
CA ASP A 151 -26.50 9.89 13.06
C ASP A 151 -27.16 10.21 14.41
N ALA A 152 -26.87 9.43 15.45
CA ALA A 152 -27.33 9.71 16.81
C ALA A 152 -26.68 10.97 17.40
N ALA A 153 -25.37 11.16 17.22
CA ALA A 153 -24.67 12.36 17.68
C ALA A 153 -25.19 13.63 16.99
N ASP A 154 -25.45 13.56 15.69
CA ASP A 154 -26.00 14.65 14.89
C ASP A 154 -27.46 14.98 15.31
N ALA A 155 -28.26 13.96 15.67
CA ALA A 155 -29.61 14.14 16.20
C ALA A 155 -29.62 14.81 17.59
N HIS A 156 -28.70 14.44 18.48
CA HIS A 156 -28.55 15.07 19.80
C HIS A 156 -28.07 16.53 19.69
N ALA A 157 -27.17 16.84 18.74
CA ALA A 157 -26.76 18.22 18.46
C ALA A 157 -27.91 19.09 17.91
N ALA A 158 -28.80 18.51 17.10
CA ALA A 158 -29.98 19.20 16.57
C ALA A 158 -31.10 19.43 17.61
N ILE A 159 -31.17 18.62 18.67
CA ILE A 159 -32.12 18.80 19.77
C ILE A 159 -31.62 19.88 20.75
N GLY A 160 -30.31 19.95 21.00
CA GLY A 160 -29.70 20.97 21.86
C GLY A 160 -29.88 22.41 21.35
N SER A 161 -30.02 22.60 20.04
CA SER A 161 -30.24 23.92 19.45
C SER A 161 -31.70 24.40 19.46
N ARG A 162 -32.67 23.53 19.74
CA ARG A 162 -34.12 23.89 19.82
C ARG A 162 -34.60 24.24 21.23
N GLY A 163 -33.85 23.88 22.28
CA GLY A 163 -34.25 24.07 23.67
C GLY A 163 -34.06 25.48 24.24
N THR A 164 -33.30 26.35 23.58
CA THR A 164 -32.87 27.65 24.13
C THR A 164 -33.69 28.86 23.63
N GLY A 165 -34.74 28.64 22.82
CA GLY A 165 -35.50 29.73 22.18
C GLY A 165 -36.94 29.96 22.65
N ALA A 166 -37.48 29.17 23.59
CA ALA A 166 -38.92 29.13 23.87
C ALA A 166 -39.31 29.33 25.33
N THR A 167 -38.77 30.36 26.01
CA THR A 167 -39.22 30.75 27.36
C THR A 167 -39.26 32.26 27.61
N SER A 168 -39.33 33.07 26.56
CA SER A 168 -39.42 34.53 26.70
C SER A 168 -40.50 35.10 25.77
N LEU A 169 -41.54 35.67 26.39
CA LEU A 169 -42.56 36.58 25.84
C LEU A 169 -43.95 35.98 25.48
N ASP A 170 -44.60 35.34 26.44
CA ASP A 170 -46.06 35.36 26.59
C ASP A 170 -46.41 35.91 27.99
N LYS A 171 -46.36 37.24 28.14
CA LYS A 171 -47.00 37.95 29.27
C LYS A 171 -47.07 39.47 29.02
N SER A 172 -47.87 39.89 28.05
CA SER A 172 -48.33 41.30 27.98
C SER A 172 -49.55 41.44 27.09
N SER A 173 -50.69 40.90 27.53
CA SER A 173 -52.01 41.31 27.04
C SER A 173 -53.04 40.85 28.05
N ASN A 174 -53.35 41.70 29.04
CA ASN A 174 -54.66 41.85 29.69
C ASN A 174 -54.51 42.64 31.02
N ARG A 175 -54.49 43.98 30.92
CA ARG A 175 -55.18 44.94 31.80
C ARG A 175 -54.75 46.37 31.46
#